data_AF-A0A1F9KQI0-F1
#
_entry.id   AF-A0A1F9KQI0-F1
#
_cell.length_a   1.000
_cell.length_b   1.000
_cell.length_c   1.000
_cell.angle_alpha   90.00
_cell.angle_beta   90.00
_cell.angle_gamma   90.00
#
_symmetry.space_group_name_H-M   'P 1'
#
loop_
_entity.id
_entity.type
_entity.pdbx_description
1 polymer ?
#
loop_
_entity_poly.entity_id
_entity_poly.type
_entity_poly.pdbx_seq_one_letter_code
_entity_poly.pdbx_strand_id
1 'polypeptide(L)'
;MRPHGGYRNLRSFQVTEIIYDGTVAFCARFLDARRTRLVDQMVQAARSGRQNIAEGSRASGTSSQTELRLVGVARASLDELLLDYEDYLRQHGLPLWSKDHPKAREVRGLAAASDGRPPDQTDRTDQTNGYARYRPFIEESDAETAANTLICLIHQANYLLDRQIAALEKQFVDEGGYSERLAAARLEARRRRATQSDRTDPTDQTDRTDQTEKTARAPNCPLCGQPMTLRTARKGPQAGSQFWGCAGYPKCKGTLAL
;
A
#
# COMPACT_ATOMS: atom_id res chain seq x y z
N MET A 1 2.13 11.39 -8.05
CA MET A 1 2.14 10.02 -7.45
C MET A 1 2.23 10.17 -5.94
N ARG A 2 1.70 9.22 -5.15
CA ARG A 2 1.75 9.31 -3.68
C ARG A 2 3.21 9.18 -3.20
N PRO A 3 3.67 10.01 -2.25
CA PRO A 3 4.93 9.76 -1.55
C PRO A 3 4.89 8.39 -0.85
N HIS A 4 5.99 7.63 -0.90
CA HIS A 4 6.08 6.30 -0.30
C HIS A 4 7.40 6.12 0.46
N GLY A 5 7.46 5.17 1.41
CA GLY A 5 8.70 4.82 2.13
C GLY A 5 9.11 5.77 3.26
N GLY A 6 8.33 6.80 3.55
CA GLY A 6 8.53 7.73 4.69
C GLY A 6 8.13 7.17 6.06
N TYR A 7 8.12 5.85 6.23
CA TYR A 7 7.55 5.19 7.41
C TYR A 7 8.20 5.57 8.74
N ARG A 8 9.48 5.98 8.73
CA ARG A 8 10.19 6.41 9.94
C ARG A 8 9.59 7.65 10.61
N ASN A 9 8.81 8.43 9.85
CA ASN A 9 8.10 9.60 10.35
C ASN A 9 6.69 9.26 10.86
N LEU A 10 6.22 8.02 10.66
CA LEU A 10 4.92 7.59 11.17
C LEU A 10 5.03 7.37 12.68
N ARG A 11 4.15 8.03 13.44
CA ARG A 11 4.05 7.80 14.88
C ARG A 11 3.72 6.33 15.19
N SER A 12 2.89 5.67 14.37
CA SER A 12 2.60 4.24 14.49
C SER A 12 3.88 3.40 14.39
N PHE A 13 4.80 3.72 13.47
CA PHE A 13 6.08 3.03 13.36
C PHE A 13 6.97 3.28 14.57
N GLN A 14 7.12 4.54 15.00
CA GLN A 14 7.97 4.93 16.12
C GLN A 14 7.55 4.27 17.44
N VAL A 15 6.25 4.26 17.74
CA VAL A 15 5.73 3.60 18.94
C VAL A 15 5.95 2.09 18.86
N THR A 16 5.69 1.46 17.71
CA THR A 16 5.91 0.02 17.53
C THR A 16 7.37 -0.39 17.58
N GLU A 17 8.30 0.51 17.24
CA GLU A 17 9.73 0.30 17.45
C GLU A 17 10.10 0.25 18.93
N ILE A 18 9.57 1.17 19.74
CA ILE A 18 9.72 1.15 21.21
C ILE A 18 9.12 -0.12 21.80
N ILE A 19 7.96 -0.57 21.30
CA ILE A 19 7.35 -1.84 21.71
C ILE A 19 8.30 -3.00 21.41
N TYR A 20 8.86 -3.07 20.19
CA TYR A 20 9.78 -4.15 19.82
C TYR A 20 11.00 -4.23 20.74
N ASP A 21 11.69 -3.11 20.96
CA ASP A 21 12.87 -3.07 21.83
C ASP A 21 12.51 -3.40 23.28
N GLY A 22 11.39 -2.86 23.76
CA GLY A 22 10.88 -3.14 25.10
C GLY A 22 10.41 -4.58 25.30
N THR A 23 9.87 -5.23 24.27
CA THR A 23 9.53 -6.66 24.30
C THR A 23 10.78 -7.51 24.42
N VAL A 24 11.83 -7.21 23.65
CA VAL A 24 13.12 -7.91 23.76
C VAL A 24 13.69 -7.77 25.17
N ALA A 25 13.71 -6.55 25.72
CA ALA A 25 14.18 -6.30 27.08
C ALA A 25 13.33 -7.01 28.15
N PHE A 26 12.01 -6.96 28.02
CA PHE A 26 11.08 -7.63 28.93
C PHE A 26 11.31 -9.15 28.95
N CYS A 27 11.35 -9.78 27.77
CA CYS A 27 11.55 -11.22 27.66
C CYS A 27 12.89 -11.64 28.27
N ALA A 28 13.96 -10.88 28.03
CA ALA A 28 15.28 -11.17 28.59
C ALA A 28 15.34 -11.07 30.12
N ARG A 29 14.53 -10.18 30.73
CA ARG A 29 14.52 -9.97 32.19
C ARG A 29 13.57 -10.90 32.93
N PHE A 30 12.40 -11.17 32.38
CA PHE A 30 11.26 -11.68 33.15
C PHE A 30 10.74 -13.04 32.69
N LEU A 31 11.17 -13.53 31.53
CA LEU A 31 10.80 -14.87 31.06
C LEU A 31 11.92 -15.88 31.33
N ASP A 32 11.53 -17.09 31.74
CA ASP A 32 12.45 -18.21 31.93
C ASP A 32 13.13 -18.53 30.58
N ALA A 33 14.46 -18.60 30.58
CA ALA A 33 15.26 -18.95 29.41
C ALA A 33 14.88 -20.32 28.80
N ARG A 34 14.23 -21.21 29.56
CA ARG A 34 13.69 -22.49 29.06
C ARG A 34 12.40 -22.34 28.28
N ARG A 35 11.67 -21.23 28.40
CA ARG A 35 10.46 -20.91 27.63
C ARG A 35 10.80 -20.22 26.30
N THR A 36 11.79 -20.76 25.59
CA THR A 36 12.29 -20.20 24.32
C THR A 36 11.17 -19.94 23.32
N ARG A 37 10.19 -20.85 23.23
CA ARG A 37 9.06 -20.71 22.31
C ARG A 37 8.17 -19.50 22.60
N LEU A 38 7.88 -19.22 23.86
CA LEU A 38 7.08 -18.06 24.25
C LEU A 38 7.84 -16.77 23.95
N VAL A 39 9.13 -16.74 24.28
CA VAL A 39 10.02 -15.61 23.95
C VAL A 39 10.01 -15.34 22.44
N ASP A 40 10.19 -16.38 21.62
CA ASP A 40 10.19 -16.26 20.17
C ASP A 40 8.85 -15.73 19.63
N GLN A 41 7.73 -16.20 20.19
CA GLN A 41 6.39 -15.76 19.80
C GLN A 41 6.18 -14.26 20.08
N MET A 42 6.45 -13.82 21.32
CA MET A 42 6.29 -12.42 21.70
C MET A 42 7.22 -11.50 20.88
N VAL A 43 8.50 -11.85 20.77
CA VAL A 43 9.47 -11.05 20.01
C VAL A 43 9.09 -10.99 18.53
N GLN A 44 8.61 -12.10 17.96
CA GLN A 44 8.20 -12.13 16.56
C GLN A 44 6.89 -11.37 16.31
N ALA A 45 5.93 -11.41 17.23
CA ALA A 45 4.70 -10.60 17.15
C ALA A 45 5.05 -9.10 17.14
N ALA A 46 5.90 -8.65 18.07
CA ALA A 46 6.38 -7.27 18.12
C ALA A 46 7.15 -6.87 16.84
N ARG A 47 8.04 -7.74 16.36
CA ARG A 47 8.79 -7.54 15.12
C ARG A 47 7.87 -7.44 13.90
N SER A 48 6.89 -8.34 13.80
CA SER A 48 5.88 -8.38 12.74
C SER A 48 5.08 -7.08 12.71
N GLY A 49 4.63 -6.59 13.87
CA GLY A 49 3.97 -5.29 14.00
C GLY A 49 4.77 -4.17 13.35
N ARG A 50 6.07 -4.05 13.70
CA ARG A 50 6.95 -3.00 13.16
C ARG A 50 7.21 -3.17 11.65
N GLN A 51 7.50 -4.39 11.21
CA GLN A 51 7.91 -4.66 9.83
C GLN A 51 6.79 -4.41 8.83
N ASN A 52 5.58 -4.87 9.15
CA ASN A 52 4.44 -4.71 8.25
C ASN A 52 4.07 -3.23 8.03
N ILE A 53 4.26 -2.35 9.02
CA ILE A 53 4.10 -0.89 8.82
C ILE A 53 5.12 -0.36 7.80
N ALA A 54 6.38 -0.76 7.94
CA ALA A 54 7.46 -0.32 7.05
C ALA A 54 7.32 -0.88 5.63
N GLU A 55 6.89 -2.14 5.50
CA GLU A 55 6.62 -2.78 4.21
C GLU A 55 5.38 -2.19 3.54
N GLY A 56 4.30 -1.98 4.29
CA GLY A 56 3.07 -1.34 3.80
C GLY A 56 3.35 0.06 3.24
N SER A 57 4.08 0.88 3.99
CA SER A 57 4.46 2.22 3.55
C SER A 57 5.33 2.22 2.30
N ARG A 58 6.19 1.21 2.07
CA ARG A 58 6.94 1.07 0.82
C ARG A 58 6.05 0.60 -0.33
N ALA A 59 5.15 -0.34 -0.06
CA ALA A 59 4.21 -0.88 -1.03
C ALA A 59 3.17 0.15 -1.49
N SER A 60 2.90 1.19 -0.69
CA SER A 60 1.97 2.29 -1.04
C SER A 60 2.24 2.94 -2.41
N GLY A 61 3.51 2.93 -2.85
CA GLY A 61 3.94 3.44 -4.15
C GLY A 61 3.51 2.59 -5.34
N THR A 62 3.12 1.33 -5.13
CA THR A 62 2.82 0.37 -6.19
C THR A 62 1.48 -0.34 -5.99
N SER A 63 0.97 -0.46 -4.76
CA SER A 63 -0.28 -1.16 -4.42
C SER A 63 -0.90 -0.64 -3.12
N SER A 64 -1.98 0.13 -3.27
CA SER A 64 -2.81 0.58 -2.12
C SER A 64 -3.41 -0.60 -1.34
N GLN A 65 -3.79 -1.68 -2.03
CA GLN A 65 -4.38 -2.86 -1.39
C GLN A 65 -3.36 -3.59 -0.51
N THR A 66 -2.12 -3.70 -0.99
CA THR A 66 -1.03 -4.31 -0.24
C THR A 66 -0.68 -3.48 0.99
N GLU A 67 -0.62 -2.14 0.85
CA GLU A 67 -0.44 -1.24 1.99
C GLU A 67 -1.51 -1.47 3.06
N LEU A 68 -2.79 -1.41 2.70
CA LEU A 68 -3.90 -1.61 3.64
C LEU A 68 -3.81 -2.97 4.34
N ARG A 69 -3.54 -4.04 3.58
CA ARG A 69 -3.39 -5.40 4.13
C ARG A 69 -2.25 -5.47 5.15
N LEU A 70 -1.08 -4.94 4.83
CA LEU A 70 0.09 -5.01 5.71
C LEU A 70 -0.14 -4.18 6.99
N VAL A 71 -0.74 -2.99 6.91
CA VAL A 71 -1.11 -2.23 8.11
C VAL A 71 -2.11 -3.00 8.97
N GLY A 72 -3.06 -3.71 8.37
CA GLY A 72 -3.97 -4.63 9.08
C GLY A 72 -3.25 -5.79 9.77
N VAL A 73 -2.26 -6.41 9.11
CA VAL A 73 -1.43 -7.46 9.73
C VAL A 73 -0.63 -6.90 10.91
N ALA A 74 -0.05 -5.70 10.79
CA ALA A 74 0.66 -5.05 11.88
C ALA A 74 -0.25 -4.89 13.12
N ARG A 75 -1.49 -4.43 12.90
CA ARG A 75 -2.50 -4.25 13.94
C ARG A 75 -2.89 -5.56 14.61
N ALA A 76 -3.02 -6.65 13.85
CA ALA A 76 -3.31 -7.98 14.40
C ALA A 76 -2.12 -8.53 15.21
N SER A 77 -0.89 -8.38 14.74
CA SER A 77 0.30 -8.85 15.48
C SER A 77 0.47 -8.14 16.84
N LEU A 78 0.05 -6.88 16.95
CA LEU A 78 0.07 -6.18 18.23
C LEU A 78 -1.06 -6.62 19.18
N ASP A 79 -2.20 -7.09 18.68
CA ASP A 79 -3.22 -7.72 19.54
C ASP A 79 -2.77 -9.07 20.07
N GLU A 80 -2.09 -9.87 19.25
CA GLU A 80 -1.48 -11.12 19.73
C GLU A 80 -0.50 -10.84 20.88
N LEU A 81 0.38 -9.85 20.69
CA LEU A 81 1.31 -9.43 21.71
C LEU A 81 0.63 -8.84 22.96
N LEU A 82 -0.47 -8.11 22.80
CA LEU A 82 -1.26 -7.59 23.91
C LEU A 82 -1.74 -8.72 24.82
N LEU A 83 -2.31 -9.77 24.21
CA LEU A 83 -2.79 -10.94 24.94
C LEU A 83 -1.65 -11.64 25.68
N ASP A 84 -0.45 -11.73 25.09
CA ASP A 84 0.72 -12.31 25.77
C ASP A 84 1.09 -11.55 27.07
N TYR A 85 1.01 -10.21 27.07
CA TYR A 85 1.27 -9.42 28.28
C TYR A 85 0.15 -9.52 29.31
N GLU A 86 -1.11 -9.52 28.87
CA GLU A 86 -2.26 -9.72 29.76
C GLU A 86 -2.21 -11.10 30.43
N ASP A 87 -1.86 -12.13 29.66
CA ASP A 87 -1.65 -13.48 30.16
C ASP A 87 -0.46 -13.56 31.12
N TYR A 88 0.64 -12.87 30.83
CA TYR A 88 1.76 -12.77 31.76
C TYR A 88 1.31 -12.20 33.11
N LEU A 89 0.63 -11.04 33.12
CA LEU A 89 0.15 -10.41 34.35
C LEU A 89 -0.78 -11.35 35.12
N ARG A 90 -1.76 -11.95 34.44
CA ARG A 90 -2.74 -12.86 35.02
C ARG A 90 -2.09 -14.12 35.62
N GLN A 91 -1.15 -14.74 34.91
CA GLN A 91 -0.46 -15.96 35.36
C GLN A 91 0.47 -15.71 36.55
N HIS A 92 0.97 -14.49 36.73
CA HIS A 92 1.85 -14.12 37.83
C HIS A 92 1.12 -13.40 38.99
N GLY A 93 -0.22 -13.25 38.90
CA GLY A 93 -1.00 -12.58 39.93
C GLY A 93 -0.73 -11.07 40.04
N LEU A 94 -0.27 -10.45 38.95
CA LEU A 94 0.05 -9.02 38.88
C LEU A 94 -1.15 -8.23 38.35
N PRO A 95 -1.43 -7.04 38.88
CA PRO A 95 -2.57 -6.23 38.46
C PRO A 95 -2.37 -5.62 37.06
N LEU A 96 -3.43 -5.66 36.26
CA LEU A 96 -3.55 -4.86 35.03
C LEU A 96 -3.99 -3.45 35.38
N TRP A 97 -3.27 -2.45 34.90
CA TRP A 97 -3.60 -1.05 35.12
C TRP A 97 -4.85 -0.65 34.33
N SER A 98 -5.76 0.06 35.00
CA SER A 98 -6.86 0.72 34.32
C SER A 98 -6.35 1.90 33.49
N LYS A 99 -7.18 2.38 32.56
CA LYS A 99 -6.91 3.60 31.78
C LYS A 99 -6.69 4.84 32.64
N ASP A 100 -7.06 4.82 33.91
CA ASP A 100 -6.97 5.96 34.83
C ASP A 100 -5.85 5.80 35.87
N HIS A 101 -5.12 4.68 35.82
CA HIS A 101 -4.00 4.43 36.70
C HIS A 101 -2.92 5.53 36.55
N PRO A 102 -2.36 6.08 37.65
CA PRO A 102 -1.38 7.17 37.58
C PRO A 102 -0.18 6.85 36.70
N LYS A 103 0.44 5.68 36.86
CA LYS A 103 1.56 5.22 36.02
C LYS A 103 1.15 5.07 34.54
N ALA A 104 -0.08 4.64 34.26
CA ALA A 104 -0.57 4.52 32.87
C ALA A 104 -0.77 5.88 32.20
N ARG A 105 -1.14 6.92 32.97
CA ARG A 105 -1.21 8.31 32.47
C ARG A 105 0.18 8.87 32.23
N GLU A 106 1.12 8.61 33.14
CA GLU A 106 2.51 9.02 33.00
C GLU A 106 3.16 8.44 31.74
N VAL A 107 3.11 7.11 31.55
CA VAL A 107 3.64 6.43 30.36
C VAL A 107 3.06 7.00 29.07
N ARG A 108 1.74 7.27 29.03
CA ARG A 108 1.10 7.86 27.84
C ARG A 108 1.54 9.30 27.58
N GLY A 109 1.90 10.05 28.63
CA GLY A 109 2.40 11.42 28.55
C GLY A 109 3.83 11.52 28.00
N LEU A 110 4.66 10.47 28.13
CA LEU A 110 6.06 10.48 27.67
C LEU A 110 6.21 10.73 26.16
N ALA A 111 5.23 10.29 25.36
CA ALA A 111 5.20 10.53 23.92
C ALA A 111 4.90 12.01 23.57
N ALA A 112 4.11 12.70 24.42
CA ALA A 112 3.78 14.11 24.24
C ALA A 112 4.91 15.05 24.68
N ALA A 113 5.76 14.60 25.60
CA ALA A 113 6.93 15.34 26.09
C ALA A 113 8.12 15.37 25.08
N SER A 114 8.03 14.65 23.95
CA SER A 114 8.94 14.91 22.83
C SER A 114 8.52 16.19 22.11
N ASP A 115 9.16 17.27 22.53
CA ASP A 115 9.12 18.60 21.93
C ASP A 115 9.25 18.57 20.40
N GLY A 116 8.63 19.56 19.75
CA GLY A 116 8.54 19.76 18.30
C GLY A 116 9.86 20.02 17.56
N ARG A 117 10.92 19.26 17.84
CA ARG A 117 12.12 19.16 17.03
C ARG A 117 11.85 18.20 15.85
N PRO A 118 11.95 18.65 14.59
CA PRO A 118 11.99 17.74 13.47
C PRO A 118 13.14 16.77 13.71
N PRO A 119 12.96 15.44 13.56
CA PRO A 119 14.09 14.52 13.61
C PRO A 119 15.10 15.02 12.58
N ASP A 120 16.32 15.33 13.00
CA ASP A 120 17.41 15.63 12.09
C ASP A 120 17.62 14.37 11.25
N GLN A 121 17.16 14.42 10.00
CA GLN A 121 17.17 13.26 9.10
C GLN A 121 18.59 12.83 8.73
N THR A 122 19.61 13.62 9.10
CA THR A 122 21.02 13.33 8.83
C THR A 122 21.71 12.60 9.97
N ASP A 123 21.16 12.63 11.19
CA ASP A 123 21.76 11.98 12.35
C ASP A 123 20.94 10.75 12.80
N ARG A 124 21.44 9.56 12.43
CA ARG A 124 20.83 8.27 12.79
C ARG A 124 20.90 7.98 14.31
N THR A 125 21.62 8.79 15.08
CA THR A 125 21.79 8.61 16.53
C THR A 125 20.65 9.21 17.37
N ASP A 126 19.73 9.98 16.77
CA ASP A 126 18.61 10.59 17.52
C ASP A 126 17.39 9.65 17.66
N GLN A 127 17.30 8.58 16.83
CA GLN A 127 16.27 7.52 16.98
C GLN A 127 16.46 6.73 18.28
N THR A 128 17.71 6.60 18.75
CA THR A 128 18.09 5.97 20.02
C THR A 128 17.53 6.69 21.27
N ASN A 129 16.99 7.90 21.12
CA ASN A 129 16.43 8.70 22.22
C ASN A 129 14.93 8.43 22.49
N GLY A 130 14.25 7.65 21.62
CA GLY A 130 12.84 7.30 21.79
C GLY A 130 12.63 6.30 22.94
N TYR A 131 13.32 5.16 22.85
CA TYR A 131 13.22 4.08 23.84
C TYR A 131 13.81 4.46 25.20
N ALA A 132 14.86 5.30 25.23
CA ALA A 132 15.54 5.73 26.46
C ALA A 132 14.58 6.29 27.53
N ARG A 133 13.49 6.95 27.13
CA ARG A 133 12.48 7.50 28.04
C ARG A 133 11.62 6.44 28.72
N TYR A 134 11.50 5.27 28.10
CA TYR A 134 10.73 4.14 28.61
C TYR A 134 11.61 3.16 29.40
N ARG A 135 12.94 3.26 29.29
CA ARG A 135 13.89 2.42 30.04
C ARG A 135 13.61 2.39 31.55
N PRO A 136 13.30 3.51 32.24
CA PRO A 136 12.97 3.49 33.67
C PRO A 136 11.76 2.59 33.99
N PHE A 137 10.78 2.53 33.09
CA PHE A 137 9.54 1.78 33.26
C PHE A 137 9.64 0.32 32.81
N ILE A 138 10.57 0.00 31.90
CA ILE A 138 10.68 -1.34 31.30
C ILE A 138 11.88 -2.13 31.85
N GLU A 139 13.05 -1.51 31.99
CA GLU A 139 14.31 -2.18 32.38
C GLU A 139 14.71 -1.91 33.83
N GLU A 140 14.30 -0.80 34.41
CA GLU A 140 14.68 -0.41 35.78
C GLU A 140 13.55 -0.65 36.79
N SER A 141 12.39 -1.09 36.31
CA SER A 141 11.20 -1.39 37.14
C SER A 141 10.92 -2.89 37.26
N ASP A 142 9.94 -3.23 38.09
CA ASP A 142 9.42 -4.58 38.26
C ASP A 142 8.62 -5.09 37.06
N ALA A 143 8.28 -6.39 37.08
CA ALA A 143 7.59 -7.05 35.97
C ALA A 143 6.18 -6.48 35.72
N GLU A 144 5.48 -6.08 36.78
CA GLU A 144 4.16 -5.44 36.68
C GLU A 144 4.25 -4.13 35.90
N THR A 145 5.16 -3.24 36.32
CA THR A 145 5.35 -1.93 35.69
C THR A 145 5.82 -2.08 34.24
N ALA A 146 6.74 -3.00 33.97
CA ALA A 146 7.23 -3.25 32.61
C ALA A 146 6.13 -3.78 31.68
N ALA A 147 5.38 -4.81 32.10
CA ALA A 147 4.29 -5.39 31.29
C ALA A 147 3.19 -4.36 31.05
N ASN A 148 2.74 -3.64 32.08
CA ASN A 148 1.70 -2.62 31.92
C ASN A 148 2.15 -1.43 31.07
N THR A 149 3.43 -1.07 31.10
CA THR A 149 4.01 -0.05 30.21
C THR A 149 3.91 -0.49 28.75
N LEU A 150 4.27 -1.74 28.46
CA LEU A 150 4.17 -2.31 27.11
C LEU A 150 2.72 -2.41 26.63
N ILE A 151 1.79 -2.79 27.50
CA ILE A 151 0.34 -2.76 27.21
C ILE A 151 -0.12 -1.34 26.85
N CYS A 152 0.31 -0.32 27.61
CA CYS A 152 -0.03 1.07 27.32
C CYS A 152 0.47 1.51 25.94
N LEU A 153 1.71 1.15 25.60
CA LEU A 153 2.30 1.44 24.29
C LEU A 153 1.56 0.71 23.16
N ILE A 154 1.21 -0.57 23.35
CA ILE A 154 0.43 -1.35 22.38
C ILE A 154 -0.93 -0.72 22.13
N HIS A 155 -1.65 -0.29 23.17
CA HIS A 155 -2.91 0.44 22.99
C HIS A 155 -2.73 1.74 22.19
N GLN A 156 -1.64 2.49 22.41
CA GLN A 156 -1.34 3.70 21.65
C GLN A 156 -1.04 3.37 20.18
N ALA A 157 -0.23 2.33 19.91
CA ALA A 157 0.08 1.88 18.56
C ALA A 157 -1.18 1.40 17.84
N ASN A 158 -2.02 0.59 18.49
CA ASN A 158 -3.28 0.11 17.95
C ASN A 158 -4.22 1.26 17.59
N TYR A 159 -4.39 2.26 18.47
CA TYR A 159 -5.18 3.45 18.15
C TYR A 159 -4.65 4.21 16.91
N LEU A 160 -3.34 4.34 16.78
CA LEU A 160 -2.72 5.00 15.61
C LEU A 160 -2.93 4.18 14.32
N LEU A 161 -2.81 2.86 14.42
CA LEU A 161 -3.01 1.93 13.31
C LEU A 161 -4.47 1.90 12.85
N ASP A 162 -5.43 1.88 13.78
CA ASP A 162 -6.86 1.92 13.45
C ASP A 162 -7.21 3.20 12.68
N ARG A 163 -6.67 4.34 13.10
CA ARG A 163 -6.83 5.61 12.37
C ARG A 163 -6.15 5.59 11.01
N GLN A 164 -4.98 4.96 10.89
CA GLN A 164 -4.27 4.82 9.63
C GLN A 164 -5.04 3.93 8.65
N ILE A 165 -5.58 2.79 9.12
CA ILE A 165 -6.43 1.88 8.34
C ILE A 165 -7.68 2.63 7.84
N ALA A 166 -8.41 3.29 8.74
CA ALA A 166 -9.61 4.05 8.36
C ALA A 166 -9.30 5.15 7.33
N ALA A 167 -8.15 5.82 7.44
CA ALA A 167 -7.71 6.81 6.46
C ALA A 167 -7.39 6.18 5.10
N LEU A 168 -6.69 5.04 5.08
CA LEU A 168 -6.37 4.31 3.85
C LEU A 168 -7.63 3.77 3.16
N GLU A 169 -8.57 3.22 3.93
CA GLU A 169 -9.87 2.75 3.43
C GLU A 169 -10.68 3.88 2.80
N LYS A 170 -10.83 5.00 3.52
CA LYS A 170 -11.50 6.19 3.00
C LYS A 170 -10.84 6.65 1.70
N GLN A 171 -9.51 6.73 1.69
CA GLN A 171 -8.78 7.16 0.50
C GLN A 171 -8.93 6.19 -0.68
N PHE A 172 -9.05 4.89 -0.41
CA PHE A 172 -9.30 3.89 -1.44
C PHE A 172 -10.70 4.04 -2.04
N VAL A 173 -11.71 4.33 -1.21
CA VAL A 173 -13.08 4.60 -1.65
C VAL A 173 -13.19 5.89 -2.45
N ASP A 174 -12.57 6.98 -1.97
CA ASP A 174 -12.72 8.31 -2.56
C ASP A 174 -11.87 8.52 -3.82
N GLU A 175 -10.61 8.03 -3.84
CA GLU A 175 -9.65 8.29 -4.93
C GLU A 175 -9.41 7.09 -5.84
N GLY A 176 -9.93 5.91 -5.47
CA GLY A 176 -9.61 4.65 -6.13
C GLY A 176 -8.20 4.12 -5.81
N GLY A 177 -7.92 2.93 -6.33
CA GLY A 177 -6.64 2.25 -6.14
C GLY A 177 -5.47 2.89 -6.89
N TYR A 178 -4.24 2.44 -6.60
CA TYR A 178 -3.05 2.84 -7.39
C TYR A 178 -3.21 2.54 -8.90
N SER A 179 -3.67 1.33 -9.24
CA SER A 179 -3.87 0.89 -10.64
C SER A 179 -4.90 1.74 -11.38
N GLU A 180 -5.99 2.12 -10.73
CA GLU A 180 -7.06 2.96 -11.30
C GLU A 180 -6.53 4.37 -11.60
N ARG A 181 -5.76 4.95 -10.66
CA ARG A 181 -5.13 6.25 -10.87
C ARG A 181 -4.09 6.23 -11.98
N LEU A 182 -3.33 5.14 -12.11
CA LEU A 182 -2.41 4.97 -13.24
C LEU A 182 -3.17 4.84 -14.57
N ALA A 183 -4.30 4.15 -14.60
CA ALA A 183 -5.16 4.05 -15.77
C ALA A 183 -5.74 5.42 -16.17
N ALA A 184 -6.24 6.20 -15.19
CA ALA A 184 -6.72 7.56 -15.41
C ALA A 184 -5.61 8.48 -15.94
N ALA A 185 -4.42 8.46 -15.34
CA ALA A 185 -3.26 9.24 -15.78
C ALA A 185 -2.83 8.87 -17.22
N ARG A 186 -2.88 7.58 -17.57
CA ARG A 186 -2.61 7.11 -18.94
C ARG A 186 -3.62 7.67 -19.95
N LEU A 187 -4.90 7.72 -19.60
CA LEU A 187 -5.94 8.28 -20.47
C LEU A 187 -5.75 9.79 -20.68
N GLU A 188 -5.43 10.53 -19.62
CA GLU A 188 -5.16 11.96 -19.69
C GLU A 188 -3.92 12.27 -20.54
N ALA A 189 -2.83 11.51 -20.37
CA ALA A 189 -1.63 11.64 -21.19
C ALA A 189 -1.92 11.40 -22.68
N ARG A 190 -2.81 10.46 -23.02
CA ARG A 190 -3.26 10.23 -24.40
C ARG A 190 -4.04 11.45 -24.94
N ARG A 191 -4.96 12.02 -24.16
CA ARG A 191 -5.72 13.23 -24.55
C ARG A 191 -4.80 14.45 -24.76
N ARG A 192 -3.81 14.64 -23.88
CA ARG A 192 -2.82 15.73 -24.02
C ARG A 192 -1.99 15.57 -25.29
N ARG A 193 -1.53 14.34 -25.62
CA ARG A 193 -0.80 14.08 -26.87
C ARG A 193 -1.65 14.38 -28.11
N ALA A 194 -2.91 13.98 -28.12
CA ALA A 194 -3.82 14.25 -29.24
C ALA A 194 -4.07 15.76 -29.45
N THR A 195 -4.22 16.52 -28.37
CA THR A 195 -4.40 17.99 -28.45
C THR A 195 -3.10 18.75 -28.77
N GLN A 196 -1.92 18.15 -28.54
CA GLN A 196 -0.64 18.73 -28.91
C GLN A 196 -0.26 18.47 -30.37
N SER A 197 -0.64 17.30 -30.92
CA SER A 197 -0.49 17.02 -32.36
C SER A 197 -1.42 17.87 -33.23
N ASP A 198 -2.53 18.38 -32.69
CA ASP A 198 -3.42 19.36 -33.35
C ASP A 198 -2.87 20.80 -33.33
N ARG A 199 -1.82 21.10 -32.54
CA ARG A 199 -1.26 22.46 -32.39
C ARG A 199 0.06 22.69 -33.12
N THR A 200 0.62 21.66 -33.74
CA THR A 200 1.75 21.79 -34.69
C THR A 200 1.21 21.94 -36.10
N ASP A 201 0.45 22.99 -36.39
CA ASP A 201 0.68 23.85 -37.56
C ASP A 201 -0.23 25.10 -37.57
N PRO A 202 0.26 26.29 -37.16
CA PRO A 202 -0.43 27.56 -37.43
C PRO A 202 -0.11 28.13 -38.82
N THR A 203 0.68 27.43 -39.64
CA THR A 203 1.18 27.90 -40.94
C THR A 203 0.87 26.97 -42.11
N ASP A 204 0.11 25.89 -41.92
CA ASP A 204 -0.31 25.04 -43.02
C ASP A 204 -1.46 25.70 -43.82
N GLN A 205 -1.10 26.73 -44.59
CA GLN A 205 -1.91 27.25 -45.70
C GLN A 205 -1.69 26.41 -46.97
N THR A 206 -1.56 25.09 -46.85
CA THR A 206 -1.60 24.21 -48.02
C THR A 206 -2.87 23.36 -48.08
N ASP A 207 -4.00 23.96 -47.70
CA ASP A 207 -5.34 23.36 -47.87
C ASP A 207 -5.91 23.55 -49.29
N ARG A 208 -5.03 23.58 -50.31
CA ARG A 208 -5.37 23.46 -51.72
C ARG A 208 -4.30 22.65 -52.41
N THR A 209 -4.74 21.55 -53.03
CA THR A 209 -3.98 20.59 -53.84
C THR A 209 -3.26 19.47 -53.09
N ASP A 210 -4.00 18.54 -52.49
CA ASP A 210 -3.76 17.11 -52.76
C ASP A 210 -4.95 16.23 -52.32
N GLN A 211 -5.99 16.17 -53.16
CA GLN A 211 -6.97 15.08 -53.10
C GLN A 211 -6.57 13.99 -54.07
N THR A 212 -5.42 13.36 -53.87
CA THR A 212 -5.05 12.18 -54.64
C THR A 212 -4.02 11.35 -53.89
N GLU A 213 -4.29 10.05 -53.75
CA GLU A 213 -3.31 9.01 -53.42
C GLU A 213 -2.89 8.83 -51.94
N LYS A 214 -3.72 8.10 -51.19
CA LYS A 214 -3.36 6.80 -50.55
C LYS A 214 -4.48 6.26 -49.67
N THR A 215 -5.60 5.90 -50.30
CA THR A 215 -6.37 4.73 -49.88
C THR A 215 -6.96 4.13 -51.14
N ALA A 216 -6.52 2.92 -51.52
CA ALA A 216 -7.28 2.12 -52.46
C ALA A 216 -8.66 1.92 -51.81
N ARG A 217 -9.68 2.64 -52.31
CA ARG A 217 -11.06 2.53 -51.83
C ARG A 217 -11.45 1.07 -51.94
N ALA A 218 -11.69 0.43 -50.80
CA ALA A 218 -12.21 -0.93 -50.78
C ALA A 218 -13.50 -0.98 -51.62
N PRO A 219 -13.64 -1.97 -52.51
CA PRO A 219 -14.81 -2.05 -53.39
C PRO A 219 -16.09 -2.25 -52.57
N ASN A 220 -17.21 -1.83 -53.13
CA ASN A 220 -18.52 -2.12 -52.57
C ASN A 220 -18.93 -3.56 -52.94
N CYS A 221 -19.60 -4.23 -52.02
CA CYS A 221 -20.08 -5.60 -52.20
C CYS A 221 -21.13 -5.66 -53.31
N PRO A 222 -20.99 -6.54 -54.32
CA PRO A 222 -21.93 -6.61 -55.45
C PRO A 222 -23.32 -7.12 -55.04
N LEU A 223 -23.45 -7.74 -53.85
CA LEU A 223 -24.73 -8.29 -53.37
C LEU A 223 -25.56 -7.31 -52.52
N CYS A 224 -24.92 -6.34 -51.85
CA CYS A 224 -25.64 -5.47 -50.90
C CYS A 224 -25.15 -4.02 -50.88
N GLY A 225 -24.13 -3.67 -51.66
CA GLY A 225 -23.58 -2.32 -51.75
C GLY A 225 -22.72 -1.88 -50.56
N GLN A 226 -22.63 -2.66 -49.47
CA GLN A 226 -21.80 -2.32 -48.32
C GLN A 226 -20.30 -2.44 -48.60
N PRO A 227 -19.43 -1.68 -47.89
CA PRO A 227 -17.98 -1.73 -48.11
C PRO A 227 -17.42 -3.12 -47.81
N MET A 228 -16.41 -3.52 -48.57
CA MET A 228 -15.72 -4.79 -48.36
C MET A 228 -14.47 -4.64 -47.49
N THR A 229 -14.10 -5.73 -46.85
CA THR A 229 -12.93 -5.84 -45.96
C THR A 229 -12.01 -6.93 -46.47
N LEU A 230 -10.70 -6.70 -46.43
CA LEU A 230 -9.70 -7.68 -46.86
C LEU A 230 -9.67 -8.84 -45.86
N ARG A 231 -9.79 -10.07 -46.35
CA ARG A 231 -9.80 -11.29 -45.54
C ARG A 231 -8.90 -12.35 -46.15
N THR A 232 -8.34 -13.21 -45.32
CA THR A 232 -7.49 -14.33 -45.76
C THR A 232 -8.25 -15.64 -45.66
N ALA A 233 -8.23 -16.44 -46.73
CA ALA A 233 -8.85 -17.76 -46.75
C ALA A 233 -8.10 -18.69 -45.78
N ARG A 234 -8.82 -19.30 -44.82
CA ARG A 234 -8.22 -20.14 -43.78
C ARG A 234 -8.17 -21.64 -44.12
N LYS A 235 -8.94 -22.10 -45.11
CA LYS A 235 -9.12 -23.53 -45.45
C LYS A 235 -9.37 -23.70 -46.96
N GLY A 236 -8.98 -24.83 -47.52
CA GLY A 236 -9.17 -25.18 -48.94
C GLY A 236 -7.93 -24.94 -49.82
N PRO A 237 -8.01 -25.20 -51.13
CA PRO A 237 -6.87 -25.12 -52.05
C PRO A 237 -6.30 -23.72 -52.27
N GLN A 238 -7.00 -22.68 -51.78
CA GLN A 238 -6.59 -21.29 -51.80
C GLN A 238 -6.28 -20.76 -50.38
N ALA A 239 -6.02 -21.63 -49.40
CA ALA A 239 -5.69 -21.20 -48.05
C ALA A 239 -4.43 -20.33 -48.05
N GLY A 240 -4.50 -19.17 -47.38
CA GLY A 240 -3.45 -18.16 -47.37
C GLY A 240 -3.64 -17.03 -48.38
N SER A 241 -4.48 -17.17 -49.40
CA SER A 241 -4.78 -16.07 -50.32
C SER A 241 -5.71 -15.04 -49.67
N GLN A 242 -5.56 -13.78 -50.08
CA GLN A 242 -6.42 -12.69 -49.65
C GLN A 242 -7.56 -12.47 -50.67
N PHE A 243 -8.72 -12.07 -50.16
CA PHE A 243 -9.90 -11.73 -50.95
C PHE A 243 -10.71 -10.65 -50.23
N TRP A 244 -11.55 -9.94 -50.95
CA TRP A 244 -12.50 -9.00 -50.38
C TRP A 244 -13.73 -9.76 -49.87
N GLY A 245 -14.06 -9.61 -48.59
CA GLY A 245 -15.30 -10.12 -47.99
C GLY A 245 -16.19 -8.99 -47.48
N CYS A 246 -17.50 -9.09 -47.71
CA CYS A 246 -18.48 -8.11 -47.26
C CYS A 246 -18.38 -7.83 -45.75
N ALA A 247 -18.42 -6.56 -45.34
CA ALA A 247 -18.45 -6.18 -43.92
C ALA A 247 -19.69 -6.72 -43.19
N GLY A 248 -20.79 -6.95 -43.90
CA GLY A 248 -22.04 -7.49 -43.36
C GLY A 248 -22.09 -9.01 -43.14
N TYR A 249 -20.97 -9.73 -43.23
CA TYR A 249 -20.92 -11.16 -42.88
C TYR A 249 -21.25 -11.38 -41.39
N PRO A 250 -22.07 -12.38 -41.01
CA PRO A 250 -22.54 -13.52 -41.80
C PRO A 250 -23.83 -13.30 -42.60
N LYS A 251 -24.47 -12.13 -42.47
CA LYS A 251 -25.77 -11.83 -43.11
C LYS A 251 -25.66 -11.65 -44.62
N CYS A 252 -24.53 -11.11 -45.11
CA CYS A 252 -24.18 -11.06 -46.52
C CYS A 252 -22.88 -11.84 -46.77
N LYS A 253 -22.92 -12.81 -47.69
CA LYS A 253 -21.78 -13.68 -48.04
C LYS A 253 -21.06 -13.23 -49.32
N GLY A 254 -21.20 -11.97 -49.72
CA GLY A 254 -20.55 -11.45 -50.93
C GLY A 254 -19.03 -11.43 -50.79
N THR A 255 -18.35 -11.97 -51.80
CA THR A 255 -16.89 -12.01 -51.90
C THR A 255 -16.43 -11.56 -53.28
N LEU A 256 -15.24 -10.98 -53.34
CA LEU A 256 -14.57 -10.56 -54.57
C LEU A 256 -13.11 -11.03 -54.46
N ALA A 257 -12.56 -11.61 -55.53
CA ALA A 257 -11.14 -11.90 -55.58
C ALA A 257 -10.34 -10.59 -55.60
N LEU A 258 -9.10 -10.65 -55.11
CA LEU A 258 -8.13 -9.60 -55.40
C LEU A 258 -7.64 -9.70 -56.84
#